data_AF-A0A835SV24-F1
#
_entry.id   AF-A0A835SV24-F1
#
_cell.length_a   1.000
_cell.length_b   1.000
_cell.length_c   1.000
_cell.angle_alpha   90.00
_cell.angle_beta   90.00
_cell.angle_gamma   90.00
#
_symmetry.space_group_name_H-M   'P 1'
#
loop_
_entity.id
_entity.type
_entity.pdbx_description
1 polymer ?
#
loop_
_entity_poly.entity_id
_entity_poly.type
_entity_poly.pdbx_seq_one_letter_code
_entity_poly.pdbx_strand_id
1 'polypeptide(L)'
;MDERAVTSVLSECGNNIDAAIKRLGELRLAVGNPAAADQQEAPPSTPPPASSQATAAVAAAAAAAAAEAAEAATPGGPATAEQWVEVLVGEMSAARDLTDARTRAAGFLRQFESFVARYVRQQQAGGASASGASPEPGAAGATPGGSAATGSQSLAQRAAKLAEENALLKKAVQIQHRQLQEKSAAEGEVANLKAMLAQYQEQVRSLQMSNYSLSLHLQKATNSDHLGPHRNPDVF
;
A
#
# COMPACT_ATOMS: atom_id res chain seq x y z
N MET A 1 6.85 26.22 -5.48
CA MET A 1 7.41 26.09 -4.12
C MET A 1 8.89 26.31 -4.26
N ASP A 2 9.40 27.40 -3.70
CA ASP A 2 10.79 27.79 -3.89
C ASP A 2 11.71 26.92 -3.03
N GLU A 3 12.81 26.44 -3.61
CA GLU A 3 13.78 25.55 -2.96
C GLU A 3 14.36 26.18 -1.68
N ARG A 4 14.48 27.51 -1.64
CA ARG A 4 14.90 28.28 -0.46
C ARG A 4 13.88 28.28 0.68
N ALA A 5 12.59 28.19 0.38
CA ALA A 5 11.55 28.13 1.41
C ALA A 5 11.53 26.76 2.11
N VAL A 6 11.78 25.69 1.35
CA VAL A 6 11.88 24.33 1.88
C VAL A 6 13.07 24.19 2.84
N THR A 7 14.24 24.70 2.45
CA THR A 7 15.45 24.63 3.29
C THR A 7 15.33 25.50 4.54
N SER A 8 14.67 26.66 4.46
CA SER A 8 14.38 27.50 5.64
C SER A 8 13.50 26.76 6.64
N VAL A 9 12.39 26.16 6.20
CA VAL A 9 11.45 25.42 7.07
C VAL A 9 12.10 24.17 7.67
N LEU A 10 12.90 23.44 6.90
CA LEU A 10 13.65 22.30 7.42
C LEU A 10 14.70 22.72 8.45
N SER A 11 15.33 23.89 8.30
CA SER A 11 16.27 24.40 9.29
C SER A 11 15.58 24.89 10.57
N GLU A 12 14.42 25.55 10.45
CA GLU A 12 13.63 26.03 11.59
C GLU A 12 12.95 24.90 12.36
N CYS A 13 12.52 23.83 11.67
CA CYS A 13 11.84 22.70 12.30
C CYS A 13 12.81 21.68 12.93
N GLY A 14 14.12 21.78 12.66
CA GLY A 14 15.14 20.88 13.21
C GLY A 14 14.86 19.40 12.94
N ASN A 15 15.23 18.51 13.87
CA ASN A 15 15.00 17.06 13.78
C ASN A 15 13.52 16.63 13.87
N ASN A 16 12.56 17.56 13.90
CA ASN A 16 11.13 17.23 13.96
C ASN A 16 10.51 17.27 12.56
N ILE A 17 10.64 16.13 11.87
CA ILE A 17 10.18 15.94 10.49
C ILE A 17 8.66 16.14 10.37
N ASP A 18 7.89 15.75 11.38
CA ASP A 18 6.42 15.90 11.39
C ASP A 18 5.96 17.35 11.45
N ALA A 19 6.69 18.20 12.19
CA ALA A 19 6.44 19.64 12.21
C ALA A 19 6.77 20.31 10.87
N ALA A 20 7.85 19.87 10.21
CA ALA A 20 8.24 20.36 8.89
C ALA A 20 7.22 19.99 7.81
N ILE A 21 6.68 18.76 7.84
CA ILE A 21 5.66 18.31 6.89
C ILE A 21 4.38 19.14 7.04
N LYS A 22 3.95 19.44 8.27
CA LYS A 22 2.75 20.27 8.52
C LYS A 22 2.94 21.70 8.00
N ARG A 23 4.05 22.37 8.35
CA ARG A 23 4.36 23.73 7.89
C ARG A 23 4.49 23.84 6.37
N LEU A 24 5.12 22.84 5.74
CA LEU A 24 5.28 22.81 4.28
C LEU A 24 3.95 22.51 3.57
N GLY A 25 3.10 21.68 4.17
CA GLY A 25 1.73 21.43 3.72
C GLY A 25 0.85 22.69 3.79
N GLU A 26 0.92 23.42 4.90
CA GLU A 26 0.23 24.70 5.09
C GLU A 26 0.69 25.75 4.06
N LEU A 27 2.00 25.87 3.83
CA LEU A 27 2.54 26.77 2.80
C LEU A 27 2.13 26.33 1.38
N ARG A 28 2.00 25.02 1.11
CA ARG A 28 1.49 24.52 -0.18
C ARG A 28 0.01 24.85 -0.36
N LEU A 29 -0.79 24.78 0.70
CA LEU A 29 -2.20 25.15 0.69
C LEU A 29 -2.38 26.67 0.52
N ALA A 30 -1.52 27.48 1.16
CA ALA A 30 -1.51 28.93 1.01
C ALA A 30 -1.07 29.38 -0.40
N VAL A 31 -0.10 28.70 -1.01
CA VAL A 31 0.34 28.97 -2.39
C VAL A 31 -0.65 28.40 -3.42
N GLY A 32 -1.35 27.32 -3.08
CA GLY A 32 -2.35 26.67 -3.93
C GLY A 32 -3.73 27.32 -3.94
N ASN A 33 -3.97 28.34 -3.09
CA ASN A 33 -5.27 29.01 -3.03
C ASN A 33 -5.15 30.52 -2.82
N PRO A 34 -4.74 31.31 -3.83
CA PRO A 34 -4.86 32.76 -3.78
C PRO A 34 -6.24 33.20 -4.30
N ALA A 35 -7.33 32.70 -3.71
CA ALA A 35 -8.68 33.28 -3.84
C ALA A 35 -9.70 32.47 -3.02
N ALA A 36 -9.91 32.82 -1.75
CA ALA A 36 -11.20 32.80 -1.07
C ALA A 36 -10.98 33.04 0.42
N ALA A 37 -10.68 34.29 0.77
CA ALA A 37 -11.14 34.86 2.01
C ALA A 37 -12.31 35.76 1.64
N ASP A 38 -13.54 35.28 1.83
CA ASP A 38 -14.55 36.01 2.61
C ASP A 38 -15.90 35.27 2.67
N GLN A 39 -16.51 35.37 3.86
CA GLN A 39 -17.95 35.21 4.20
C GLN A 39 -18.48 33.76 4.20
N GLN A 40 -18.64 33.10 5.36
CA GLN A 40 -19.62 33.37 6.44
C GLN A 40 -21.07 33.30 5.96
N GLU A 41 -21.84 32.45 6.66
CA GLU A 41 -23.30 32.41 6.82
C GLU A 41 -24.09 31.29 6.10
N ALA A 42 -24.78 30.50 6.92
CA ALA A 42 -25.83 29.52 6.62
C ALA A 42 -27.12 29.98 7.33
N PRO A 43 -28.26 29.26 7.27
CA PRO A 43 -29.16 28.79 6.19
C PRO A 43 -30.55 29.51 6.38
N PRO A 44 -31.80 28.98 6.16
CA PRO A 44 -32.32 27.76 5.50
C PRO A 44 -33.58 27.96 4.59
N SER A 45 -33.97 26.89 3.87
CA SER A 45 -35.35 26.31 3.80
C SER A 45 -35.97 26.01 2.42
N THR A 46 -36.32 24.72 2.27
CA THR A 46 -37.60 24.13 1.76
C THR A 46 -37.87 23.92 0.24
N PRO A 47 -38.72 22.90 -0.11
CA PRO A 47 -38.46 21.92 -1.18
C PRO A 47 -39.54 21.89 -2.33
N PRO A 48 -39.85 20.77 -3.02
CA PRO A 48 -39.81 20.60 -4.48
C PRO A 48 -41.18 20.68 -5.21
N PRO A 49 -41.26 20.44 -6.53
CA PRO A 49 -41.99 19.23 -6.95
C PRO A 49 -41.49 18.48 -8.23
N ALA A 50 -41.69 17.16 -8.17
CA ALA A 50 -42.27 16.22 -9.16
C ALA A 50 -41.70 15.97 -10.58
N SER A 51 -41.44 14.67 -10.82
CA SER A 51 -41.86 13.83 -11.98
C SER A 51 -41.20 14.06 -13.35
N SER A 52 -40.86 13.08 -14.21
CA SER A 52 -41.13 11.64 -14.35
C SER A 52 -40.22 11.05 -15.46
N GLN A 53 -40.22 9.71 -15.57
CA GLN A 53 -39.77 8.80 -16.67
C GLN A 53 -38.54 7.96 -16.28
N ALA A 54 -38.67 6.70 -15.87
CA ALA A 54 -39.13 5.50 -16.60
C ALA A 54 -38.14 4.99 -17.65
N THR A 55 -37.55 3.83 -17.32
CA THR A 55 -37.13 2.74 -18.23
C THR A 55 -36.14 3.05 -19.36
N ALA A 56 -34.85 2.74 -19.15
CA ALA A 56 -33.98 2.06 -20.13
C ALA A 56 -32.52 1.99 -19.61
N ALA A 57 -32.13 0.90 -18.95
CA ALA A 57 -30.70 0.58 -18.76
C ALA A 57 -30.45 -0.92 -18.47
N VAL A 58 -31.18 -1.83 -19.13
CA VAL A 58 -30.74 -3.24 -19.31
C VAL A 58 -29.94 -3.36 -20.63
N ALA A 59 -29.35 -2.26 -21.10
CA ALA A 59 -28.52 -2.20 -22.30
C ALA A 59 -27.06 -1.76 -22.00
N ALA A 60 -26.58 -1.95 -20.76
CA ALA A 60 -25.19 -1.64 -20.39
C ALA A 60 -24.35 -2.86 -19.99
N ALA A 61 -24.95 -4.07 -19.94
CA ALA A 61 -24.23 -5.31 -19.63
C ALA A 61 -23.75 -6.09 -20.88
N ALA A 62 -24.19 -5.69 -22.08
CA ALA A 62 -23.76 -6.30 -23.35
C ALA A 62 -22.63 -5.53 -24.07
N ALA A 63 -22.26 -4.33 -23.59
CA ALA A 63 -21.18 -3.53 -24.14
C ALA A 63 -19.81 -3.79 -23.47
N ALA A 64 -19.78 -4.48 -22.33
CA ALA A 64 -18.54 -4.84 -21.62
C ALA A 64 -17.84 -6.09 -22.21
N ALA A 65 -18.53 -6.88 -23.03
CA ALA A 65 -17.97 -8.07 -23.69
C ALA A 65 -17.36 -7.79 -25.08
N ALA A 66 -17.51 -6.58 -25.61
CA ALA A 66 -16.98 -6.17 -26.92
C ALA A 66 -15.75 -5.25 -26.85
N ALA A 67 -15.32 -4.83 -25.65
CA ALA A 67 -14.07 -4.09 -25.45
C ALA A 67 -12.84 -5.02 -25.30
N GLU A 68 -13.04 -6.27 -24.88
CA GLU A 68 -12.00 -7.32 -24.74
C GLU A 68 -11.51 -7.90 -26.10
N ALA A 69 -12.00 -7.40 -27.23
CA ALA A 69 -11.60 -7.84 -28.57
C ALA A 69 -10.93 -6.74 -29.43
N ALA A 70 -10.71 -5.53 -28.88
CA ALA A 70 -10.20 -4.39 -29.62
C ALA A 70 -8.82 -3.85 -29.14
N GLU A 71 -8.22 -4.41 -28.09
CA GLU A 71 -6.83 -4.10 -27.70
C GLU A 71 -5.86 -5.23 -28.04
N ALA A 72 -6.17 -5.95 -29.12
CA ALA A 72 -5.26 -6.85 -29.81
C ALA A 72 -4.57 -6.13 -30.99
N ALA A 73 -4.00 -4.93 -30.78
CA ALA A 73 -2.96 -4.33 -31.64
C ALA A 73 -2.62 -2.88 -31.23
N THR A 74 -1.85 -2.72 -30.15
CA THR A 74 -0.96 -1.55 -30.02
C THR A 74 0.47 -2.08 -30.03
N PRO A 75 1.19 -1.97 -31.15
CA PRO A 75 2.56 -2.44 -31.23
C PRO A 75 3.46 -1.34 -30.63
N GLY A 76 3.87 -1.53 -29.37
CA GLY A 76 4.89 -0.67 -28.75
C GLY A 76 4.59 -0.32 -27.31
N GLY A 77 4.65 -1.30 -26.41
CA GLY A 77 4.90 -1.01 -25.01
C GLY A 77 6.35 -0.53 -24.81
N PRO A 78 6.68 0.06 -23.65
CA PRO A 78 8.05 0.45 -23.32
C PRO A 78 9.02 -0.72 -23.55
N ALA A 79 10.09 -0.48 -24.30
CA ALA A 79 11.03 -1.52 -24.72
C ALA A 79 12.23 -1.64 -23.77
N THR A 80 12.52 -0.57 -23.01
CA THR A 80 13.69 -0.46 -22.14
C THR A 80 13.27 -0.39 -20.68
N ALA A 81 14.07 -0.96 -19.78
CA ALA A 81 13.82 -0.95 -18.33
C ALA A 81 13.55 0.47 -17.78
N GLU A 82 14.27 1.47 -18.29
CA GLU A 82 14.11 2.89 -17.90
C GLU A 82 12.70 3.43 -18.20
N GLN A 83 12.14 3.07 -19.35
CA GLN A 83 10.79 3.49 -19.76
C GLN A 83 9.71 2.80 -18.92
N TRP A 84 9.92 1.54 -18.52
CA TRP A 84 9.03 0.86 -17.57
C TRP A 84 9.05 1.54 -16.19
N VAL A 85 10.22 2.01 -15.73
CA VAL A 85 10.34 2.76 -14.47
C VAL A 85 9.66 4.12 -14.56
N GLU A 86 9.82 4.86 -15.65
CA GLU A 86 9.14 6.15 -15.85
C GLU A 86 7.62 6.01 -15.87
N VAL A 87 7.09 4.98 -16.54
CA VAL A 87 5.64 4.68 -16.55
C VAL A 87 5.16 4.32 -15.14
N LEU A 88 5.91 3.50 -14.39
CA LEU A 88 5.57 3.15 -13.01
C LEU A 88 5.56 4.37 -12.09
N VAL A 89 6.61 5.19 -12.15
CA VAL A 89 6.72 6.40 -11.32
C VAL A 89 5.65 7.41 -11.71
N GLY A 90 5.35 7.56 -13.00
CA GLY A 90 4.24 8.38 -13.51
C GLY A 90 2.89 7.92 -12.95
N GLU A 91 2.56 6.64 -13.07
CA GLU A 91 1.31 6.06 -12.56
C GLU A 91 1.18 6.17 -11.03
N MET A 92 2.27 5.95 -10.29
CA MET A 92 2.27 6.07 -8.82
C MET A 92 2.18 7.52 -8.36
N SER A 93 2.76 8.47 -9.10
CA SER A 93 2.67 9.91 -8.79
C SER A 93 1.30 10.52 -9.08
N ALA A 94 0.56 9.93 -10.02
CA ALA A 94 -0.80 10.34 -10.37
C ALA A 94 -1.88 9.72 -9.46
N ALA A 95 -1.51 8.74 -8.63
CA ALA A 95 -2.43 8.07 -7.73
C ALA A 95 -2.92 9.01 -6.62
N ARG A 96 -4.23 8.98 -6.35
CA ARG A 96 -4.86 9.86 -5.35
C ARG A 96 -4.78 9.30 -3.93
N ASP A 97 -4.80 7.98 -3.81
CA ASP A 97 -4.84 7.25 -2.54
C ASP A 97 -4.03 5.95 -2.63
N LEU A 98 -3.71 5.35 -1.48
CA LEU A 98 -2.94 4.10 -1.40
C LEU A 98 -3.64 2.92 -2.09
N THR A 99 -4.97 2.91 -2.09
CA THR A 99 -5.79 1.90 -2.76
C THR A 99 -5.73 2.04 -4.28
N ASP A 100 -5.78 3.27 -4.80
CA ASP A 100 -5.63 3.61 -6.22
C ASP A 100 -4.20 3.28 -6.70
N ALA A 101 -3.19 3.65 -5.92
CA ALA A 101 -1.80 3.28 -6.17
C ALA A 101 -1.62 1.75 -6.26
N ARG A 102 -2.27 0.98 -5.37
CA ARG A 102 -2.24 -0.49 -5.40
C ARG A 102 -2.92 -1.05 -6.65
N THR A 103 -4.07 -0.51 -7.06
CA THR A 103 -4.75 -0.98 -8.28
C THR A 103 -3.94 -0.68 -9.53
N ARG A 104 -3.32 0.50 -9.60
CA ARG A 104 -2.44 0.90 -10.72
C ARG A 104 -1.17 0.05 -10.77
N ALA A 105 -0.51 -0.15 -9.63
CA ALA A 105 0.64 -1.04 -9.53
C ALA A 105 0.30 -2.48 -9.95
N ALA A 106 -0.87 -2.99 -9.56
CA ALA A 106 -1.33 -4.31 -9.99
C ALA A 106 -1.59 -4.38 -11.50
N GLY A 107 -2.13 -3.31 -12.11
CA GLY A 107 -2.28 -3.21 -13.56
C GLY A 107 -0.95 -3.18 -14.30
N PHE A 108 -0.02 -2.35 -13.84
CA PHE A 108 1.35 -2.25 -14.37
C PHE A 108 2.08 -3.59 -14.36
N LEU A 109 2.04 -4.32 -13.24
CA LEU A 109 2.71 -5.61 -13.12
C LEU A 109 2.14 -6.65 -14.10
N ARG A 110 0.83 -6.66 -14.33
CA ARG A 110 0.22 -7.56 -15.34
C ARG A 110 0.69 -7.22 -16.76
N GLN A 111 0.81 -5.94 -17.10
CA GLN A 111 1.33 -5.52 -18.40
C GLN A 111 2.79 -5.94 -18.55
N PHE A 112 3.61 -5.74 -17.52
CA PHE A 112 5.00 -6.18 -17.50
C PHE A 112 5.14 -7.71 -17.61
N GLU A 113 4.34 -8.48 -16.87
CA GLU A 113 4.30 -9.94 -16.98
C GLU A 113 3.96 -10.41 -18.40
N SER A 114 2.96 -9.77 -19.04
CA SER A 114 2.59 -10.07 -20.41
C SER A 114 3.72 -9.78 -21.41
N PHE A 115 4.46 -8.70 -21.18
CA PHE A 115 5.65 -8.34 -21.97
C PHE A 115 6.76 -9.38 -21.81
N VAL A 116 7.10 -9.76 -20.57
CA VAL A 116 8.12 -10.78 -20.29
C VAL A 116 7.73 -12.14 -20.89
N ALA A 117 6.47 -12.56 -20.74
CA ALA A 117 5.99 -13.81 -21.31
C ALA A 117 6.11 -13.82 -22.86
N ARG A 118 5.85 -12.69 -23.51
CA ARG A 118 6.01 -12.53 -24.96
C ARG A 118 7.48 -12.54 -25.37
N TYR A 119 8.33 -11.84 -24.63
CA TYR A 119 9.76 -11.77 -24.86
C TYR A 119 10.42 -13.16 -24.76
N VAL A 120 10.08 -13.93 -23.72
CA VAL A 120 10.57 -15.31 -23.53
C VAL A 120 10.10 -16.23 -24.65
N ARG A 121 8.81 -16.14 -25.04
CA ARG A 121 8.28 -16.91 -26.17
C ARG A 121 9.00 -16.58 -27.48
N GLN A 122 9.32 -15.31 -27.70
CA GLN A 122 10.03 -14.86 -28.89
C GLN A 122 11.48 -15.36 -28.94
N GLN A 123 12.17 -15.42 -27.79
CA GLN A 123 13.50 -16.03 -27.71
C GLN A 123 13.48 -17.54 -27.97
N GLN A 124 12.47 -18.25 -27.47
CA GLN A 124 12.33 -19.70 -27.68
C GLN A 124 11.98 -20.04 -29.13
N ALA A 125 11.13 -19.24 -29.78
CA ALA A 125 10.79 -19.41 -31.19
C ALA A 125 11.96 -19.12 -32.13
N GLY A 126 12.86 -18.19 -31.77
CA GLY A 126 14.08 -17.91 -32.52
C GLY A 126 15.13 -19.04 -32.50
N GLY A 127 15.02 -19.99 -31.56
CA GLY A 127 15.93 -21.15 -31.45
C GLY A 127 15.46 -22.43 -32.16
N ALA A 128 14.17 -22.54 -32.51
CA ALA A 128 13.61 -23.76 -33.08
C ALA A 128 13.67 -23.83 -34.62
N SER A 129 14.00 -22.73 -35.30
CA SER A 129 13.99 -22.68 -36.78
C SER A 129 15.27 -23.20 -37.47
N ALA A 130 16.24 -23.73 -36.72
CA ALA A 130 17.51 -24.25 -37.27
C ALA A 130 17.66 -25.78 -37.25
N SER A 131 16.64 -26.55 -36.82
CA SER A 131 16.70 -28.02 -36.74
C SER A 131 15.56 -28.69 -37.51
N GLY A 132 15.40 -28.30 -38.77
CA GLY A 132 14.47 -28.92 -39.71
C GLY A 132 15.13 -29.10 -41.08
N ALA A 133 16.15 -29.95 -41.17
CA ALA A 133 16.70 -30.41 -42.44
C ALA A 133 17.19 -31.86 -42.32
N SER A 134 16.31 -32.80 -42.64
CA SER A 134 16.72 -34.10 -43.19
C SER A 134 17.21 -33.88 -44.63
N PRO A 135 18.21 -34.65 -45.11
CA PRO A 135 17.84 -35.86 -45.85
C PRO A 135 18.77 -37.08 -45.66
N GLU A 136 18.13 -38.25 -45.61
CA GLU A 136 18.48 -39.58 -46.17
C GLU A 136 19.79 -40.34 -45.81
N PRO A 137 19.77 -41.70 -45.91
CA PRO A 137 20.71 -42.63 -45.27
C PRO A 137 21.80 -43.17 -46.22
N GLY A 138 22.98 -43.46 -45.67
CA GLY A 138 24.03 -44.16 -46.42
C GLY A 138 25.31 -44.45 -45.62
N ALA A 139 25.60 -45.74 -45.49
CA ALA A 139 26.89 -46.39 -45.30
C ALA A 139 27.65 -46.31 -43.94
N ALA A 140 27.76 -47.51 -43.36
CA ALA A 140 28.74 -48.04 -42.41
C ALA A 140 30.03 -47.25 -42.14
N GLY A 141 30.33 -47.06 -40.84
CA GLY A 141 31.64 -46.67 -40.34
C GLY A 141 31.66 -46.63 -38.81
N ALA A 142 32.46 -47.50 -38.20
CA ALA A 142 32.55 -47.70 -36.75
C ALA A 142 33.04 -46.46 -35.97
N THR A 143 32.33 -46.10 -34.88
CA THR A 143 32.90 -45.65 -33.59
C THR A 143 31.80 -45.70 -32.51
N PRO A 144 31.96 -46.45 -31.39
CA PRO A 144 31.18 -46.23 -30.19
C PRO A 144 32.05 -45.48 -29.18
N GLY A 145 31.67 -44.25 -28.79
CA GLY A 145 32.34 -43.61 -27.66
C GLY A 145 32.00 -42.14 -27.39
N GLY A 146 31.59 -41.35 -28.39
CA GLY A 146 31.44 -39.90 -28.22
C GLY A 146 30.12 -39.42 -27.59
N SER A 147 29.01 -40.12 -27.84
CA SER A 147 27.66 -39.61 -27.52
C SER A 147 27.20 -39.87 -26.08
N ALA A 148 27.65 -40.97 -25.45
CA ALA A 148 27.26 -41.32 -24.08
C ALA A 148 27.84 -40.35 -23.02
N ALA A 149 29.02 -39.78 -23.29
CA ALA A 149 29.66 -38.80 -22.42
C ALA A 149 28.95 -37.43 -22.44
N THR A 150 28.35 -37.04 -23.57
CA THR A 150 27.60 -35.79 -23.71
C THR A 150 26.25 -35.88 -23.01
N GLY A 151 25.56 -37.02 -23.13
CA GLY A 151 24.32 -37.30 -22.41
C GLY A 151 24.51 -37.30 -20.90
N SER A 152 25.55 -37.97 -20.40
CA SER A 152 25.87 -37.99 -18.96
C SER A 152 26.29 -36.62 -18.42
N GLN A 153 27.05 -35.82 -19.19
CA GLN A 153 27.35 -34.43 -18.82
C GLN A 153 26.10 -33.55 -18.75
N SER A 154 25.15 -33.68 -19.69
CA SER A 154 23.92 -32.87 -19.68
C SER A 154 22.99 -33.20 -18.50
N LEU A 155 22.89 -34.47 -18.13
CA LEU A 155 22.13 -34.92 -16.96
C LEU A 155 22.79 -34.46 -15.64
N ALA A 156 24.13 -34.54 -15.56
CA ALA A 156 24.88 -34.04 -14.41
C ALA A 156 24.73 -32.52 -14.23
N GLN A 157 24.76 -31.75 -15.32
CA GLN A 157 24.50 -30.31 -15.28
C GLN A 157 23.07 -29.99 -14.82
N ARG A 158 22.08 -30.76 -15.29
CA ARG A 158 20.69 -30.61 -14.84
C ARG A 158 20.52 -30.94 -13.36
N ALA A 159 21.17 -32.00 -12.87
CA ALA A 159 21.18 -32.34 -11.46
C ALA A 159 21.85 -31.26 -10.59
N ALA A 160 22.95 -30.67 -11.07
CA ALA A 160 23.64 -29.56 -10.39
C ALA A 160 22.76 -28.31 -10.30
N LYS A 161 22.07 -27.92 -11.39
CA LYS A 161 21.12 -26.79 -11.38
C LYS A 161 19.98 -27.00 -10.39
N LEU A 162 19.39 -28.20 -10.37
CA LEU A 162 18.32 -28.54 -9.43
C LEU A 162 18.81 -28.51 -7.96
N ALA A 163 20.06 -28.86 -7.71
CA ALA A 163 20.66 -28.77 -6.38
C ALA A 163 20.85 -27.32 -5.93
N GLU A 164 21.30 -26.44 -6.84
CA GLU A 164 21.42 -25.01 -6.59
C GLU A 164 20.06 -24.36 -6.32
N GLU A 165 19.05 -24.66 -7.13
CA GLU A 165 17.67 -24.19 -6.95
C GLU A 165 17.10 -24.66 -5.60
N ASN A 166 17.32 -25.92 -5.21
CA ASN A 166 16.91 -26.41 -3.89
C ASN A 166 17.63 -25.70 -2.74
N ALA A 167 18.89 -25.33 -2.91
CA ALA A 167 19.62 -24.54 -1.91
C ALA A 167 19.06 -23.12 -1.80
N LEU A 168 18.70 -22.50 -2.93
CA LEU A 168 18.03 -21.20 -2.96
C LEU A 168 16.65 -21.27 -2.31
N LEU A 169 15.84 -22.28 -2.60
CA LEU A 169 14.54 -22.49 -1.98
C LEU A 169 14.66 -22.66 -0.46
N LYS A 170 15.61 -23.45 0.02
CA LYS A 170 15.87 -23.59 1.46
C LYS A 170 16.22 -22.26 2.12
N LYS A 171 17.08 -21.46 1.48
CA LYS A 171 17.41 -20.10 1.96
C LYS A 171 16.18 -19.19 1.98
N ALA A 172 15.37 -19.20 0.93
CA ALA A 172 14.14 -18.42 0.85
C ALA A 172 13.16 -18.80 1.97
N VAL A 173 12.95 -20.10 2.20
CA VAL A 173 12.09 -20.60 3.27
C VAL A 173 12.62 -20.20 4.65
N GLN A 174 13.94 -20.29 4.88
CA GLN A 174 14.54 -19.88 6.15
C GLN A 174 14.37 -18.37 6.41
N ILE A 175 14.53 -17.54 5.37
CA ILE A 175 14.28 -16.10 5.45
C ILE A 175 12.80 -15.83 5.75
N GLN A 176 11.88 -16.51 5.06
CA GLN A 176 10.45 -16.35 5.29
C GLN A 176 10.04 -16.77 6.70
N HIS A 177 10.59 -17.88 7.20
CA HIS A 177 10.34 -18.35 8.56
C HIS A 177 10.82 -17.33 9.60
N ARG A 178 12.03 -16.79 9.42
CA ARG A 178 12.56 -15.73 10.27
C ARG A 178 11.67 -14.48 10.25
N GLN A 179 11.27 -14.01 9.07
CA GLN A 179 10.39 -12.85 8.94
C GLN A 179 9.03 -13.07 9.60
N LEU A 180 8.46 -14.27 9.46
CA LEU A 180 7.21 -14.63 10.13
C LEU A 180 7.36 -14.61 11.66
N GLN A 181 8.49 -15.13 12.17
CA GLN A 181 8.80 -15.11 13.59
C GLN A 181 8.94 -13.67 14.11
N GLU A 182 9.68 -12.81 13.42
CA GLU A 182 9.84 -11.39 13.77
C GLU A 182 8.49 -10.66 13.78
N LYS A 183 7.63 -10.92 12.80
CA LYS A 183 6.27 -10.37 12.76
C LYS A 183 5.43 -10.82 13.95
N SER A 184 5.48 -12.12 14.30
CA SER A 184 4.73 -12.64 15.45
C SER A 184 5.21 -12.04 16.78
N ALA A 185 6.50 -11.76 16.92
CA ALA A 185 7.06 -11.09 18.09
C ALA A 185 6.56 -9.64 18.18
N ALA A 186 6.59 -8.89 17.07
CA ALA A 186 6.06 -7.53 17.01
C ALA A 186 4.55 -7.48 17.31
N GLU A 187 3.76 -8.46 16.84
CA GLU A 187 2.35 -8.59 17.19
C GLU A 187 2.14 -8.80 18.71
N GLY A 188 3.02 -9.58 19.35
CA GLY A 188 3.03 -9.76 20.80
C GLY A 188 3.33 -8.46 21.56
N GLU A 189 4.31 -7.68 21.12
CA GLU A 189 4.64 -6.38 21.71
C GLU A 189 3.48 -5.38 21.58
N VAL A 190 2.84 -5.32 20.41
CA VAL A 190 1.66 -4.48 20.17
C VAL A 190 0.49 -4.89 21.08
N ALA A 191 0.28 -6.20 21.29
CA ALA A 191 -0.75 -6.69 22.20
C ALA A 191 -0.46 -6.27 23.65
N ASN A 192 0.80 -6.35 24.11
CA ASN A 192 1.21 -5.91 25.43
C ASN A 192 0.98 -4.39 25.63
N LEU A 193 1.40 -3.56 24.67
CA LEU A 193 1.18 -2.12 24.72
C LEU A 193 -0.31 -1.76 24.76
N LYS A 194 -1.15 -2.45 23.99
CA LYS A 194 -2.62 -2.27 24.05
C LYS A 194 -3.19 -2.61 25.43
N ALA A 195 -2.71 -3.68 26.06
CA ALA A 195 -3.14 -4.05 27.41
C ALA A 195 -2.76 -2.99 28.44
N MET A 196 -1.53 -2.47 28.37
CA MET A 196 -1.07 -1.39 29.25
C MET A 196 -1.87 -0.08 29.04
N LEU A 197 -2.15 0.29 27.79
CA LEU A 197 -3.00 1.44 27.49
C LEU A 197 -4.42 1.27 28.05
N ALA A 198 -5.00 0.08 27.95
CA ALA A 198 -6.31 -0.21 28.53
C ALA A 198 -6.30 -0.06 30.06
N GLN A 199 -5.24 -0.53 30.73
CA GLN A 199 -5.06 -0.34 32.17
C GLN A 199 -4.98 1.15 32.56
N TYR A 200 -4.19 1.95 31.83
CA TYR A 200 -4.12 3.39 32.08
C TYR A 200 -5.45 4.11 31.83
N GLN A 201 -6.18 3.72 30.79
CA GLN A 201 -7.52 4.27 30.53
C GLN A 201 -8.50 3.98 31.69
N GLU A 202 -8.44 2.79 32.26
CA GLU A 202 -9.26 2.43 33.42
C GLU A 202 -8.86 3.19 34.69
N GLN A 203 -7.55 3.36 34.94
CA GLN A 203 -7.05 4.19 36.03
C GLN A 203 -7.54 5.63 35.92
N VAL A 204 -7.46 6.22 34.73
CA VAL A 204 -7.97 7.57 34.48
C VAL A 204 -9.48 7.65 34.75
N ARG A 205 -10.27 6.68 34.30
CA ARG A 205 -11.71 6.63 34.58
C ARG A 205 -12.01 6.53 36.08
N SER A 206 -11.25 5.70 36.80
CA SER A 206 -11.37 5.56 38.26
C SER A 206 -11.06 6.86 39.00
N LEU A 207 -9.96 7.53 38.62
CA LEU A 207 -9.59 8.82 39.19
C LEU A 207 -10.62 9.91 38.87
N GLN A 208 -11.17 9.93 37.66
CA GLN A 208 -12.25 10.85 37.29
C GLN A 208 -13.50 10.65 38.16
N MET A 209 -13.91 9.40 38.38
CA MET A 209 -15.05 9.08 39.26
C MET A 209 -14.77 9.47 40.72
N SER A 210 -13.57 9.19 41.22
CA SER A 210 -13.15 9.57 42.58
C SER A 210 -13.14 11.10 42.76
N ASN A 211 -12.55 11.83 41.81
CA ASN A 211 -12.48 13.28 41.85
C ASN A 211 -13.87 13.93 41.75
N TYR A 212 -14.76 13.37 40.92
CA TYR A 212 -16.15 13.81 40.85
C TYR A 212 -16.91 13.58 42.16
N SER A 213 -16.78 12.39 42.76
CA SER A 213 -17.39 12.10 44.07
C SER A 213 -16.90 13.05 45.16
N LEU A 214 -15.59 13.33 45.19
CA LEU A 214 -15.01 14.27 46.13
C LEU A 214 -15.54 15.69 45.89
N SER A 215 -15.63 16.13 44.64
CA SER A 215 -16.17 17.44 44.27
C SER A 215 -17.64 17.59 44.70
N LEU A 216 -18.46 16.56 44.49
CA LEU A 216 -19.85 16.53 44.97
C LEU A 216 -19.94 16.59 46.50
N HIS A 217 -19.08 15.86 47.21
CA HIS A 217 -19.04 15.90 48.68
C HIS A 217 -18.61 17.28 49.20
N LEU A 218 -17.61 17.90 48.57
CA LEU A 218 -17.18 19.26 48.91
C LEU A 218 -18.30 20.26 48.65
N GLN A 219 -18.97 20.19 47.51
CA GLN A 219 -20.13 21.03 47.21
C GLN A 219 -21.26 20.82 48.23
N LYS A 220 -21.51 19.58 48.66
CA LYS A 220 -22.51 19.29 49.68
C LYS A 220 -22.12 19.83 51.05
N ALA A 221 -20.84 19.77 51.43
CA ALA A 221 -20.33 20.30 52.68
C ALA A 221 -20.36 21.84 52.71
N THR A 222 -19.91 22.50 51.64
CA THR A 222 -20.00 23.96 51.49
C THR A 222 -21.46 24.38 51.50
N ASN A 223 -22.26 23.85 50.56
CA ASN A 223 -23.65 23.41 50.70
C ASN A 223 -24.31 23.61 52.08
N SER A 224 -24.06 22.63 52.94
CA SER A 224 -24.66 22.52 54.26
C SER A 224 -24.17 23.58 55.24
N ASP A 225 -22.92 24.04 55.12
CA ASP A 225 -22.38 25.08 56.00
C ASP A 225 -23.07 26.43 55.83
N HIS A 226 -23.59 26.76 54.64
CA HIS A 226 -24.37 28.00 54.43
C HIS A 226 -25.88 27.87 54.63
N LEU A 227 -26.38 26.65 54.86
CA LEU A 227 -27.82 26.38 55.10
C LEU A 227 -28.14 26.02 56.56
N GLY A 228 -27.14 25.81 57.41
CA GLY A 228 -27.30 25.70 58.86
C GLY A 228 -27.15 27.05 59.55
N PRO A 229 -28.04 27.45 60.47
CA PRO A 229 -27.84 28.68 61.23
C PRO A 229 -26.53 28.56 62.02
N HIS A 230 -25.55 29.42 61.69
CA HIS A 230 -24.35 29.67 62.49
C HIS A 230 -24.77 30.13 63.88
N ARG A 231 -25.09 29.18 64.76
CA ARG A 231 -25.24 29.41 66.18
C ARG A 231 -23.86 29.23 66.79
N ASN A 232 -23.12 30.33 66.88
CA ASN A 232 -21.97 30.43 67.77
C ASN A 232 -22.44 30.02 69.18
N PRO A 233 -21.95 28.91 69.76
CA PRO A 233 -22.20 28.62 71.17
C PRO A 233 -21.19 29.43 71.98
N ASP A 234 -21.37 30.74 72.01
CA ASP A 234 -20.65 31.59 72.93
C ASP A 234 -21.62 32.60 73.54
N VAL A 235 -22.45 32.09 74.44
CA VAL A 235 -23.10 32.88 75.48
C VAL A 235 -23.22 31.99 76.74
N PHE A 236 -22.53 32.46 77.79
CA PHE A 236 -22.43 32.04 79.20
C PHE A 236 -21.20 31.21 79.60
#